data_AF-A0A2W1KBE7-F1
#
_entry.id   AF-A0A2W1KBE7-F1
#
_cell.length_a   1.000
_cell.length_b   1.000
_cell.length_c   1.000
_cell.angle_alpha   90.00
_cell.angle_beta   90.00
_cell.angle_gamma   90.00
#
_symmetry.space_group_name_H-M   'P 1'
#
loop_
_entity.id
_entity.type
_entity.pdbx_description
1 polymer ?
#
loop_
_entity_poly.entity_id
_entity_poly.type
_entity_poly.pdbx_seq_one_letter_code
_entity_poly.pdbx_strand_id
1 'polypeptide(L)'
;MTVLSCANETSYKKVSPQEFEKIIAQEEVQLIDVRTPEEYKAGFIEGAENINFYEDFKSKIEKLDKSKPVAVYCKSGRRSEEAGFQMIGESGFTEVYDLDGGFLDWEEYQKSK
;
A
#
# COMPACT_ATOMS: atom_id res chain seq x y z
N MET A 1 -29.66 -20.30 -13.28
CA MET A 1 -28.46 -19.45 -13.39
C MET A 1 -28.28 -18.76 -12.05
N THR A 2 -27.46 -19.32 -11.19
CA THR A 2 -27.16 -18.73 -9.88
C THR A 2 -26.17 -17.61 -10.13
N VAL A 3 -26.63 -16.37 -10.10
CA VAL A 3 -25.73 -15.22 -10.03
C VAL A 3 -25.09 -15.26 -8.64
N LEU A 4 -23.88 -15.80 -8.56
CA LEU A 4 -23.03 -15.60 -7.38
C LEU A 4 -22.73 -14.10 -7.32
N SER A 5 -23.54 -13.39 -6.55
CA SER A 5 -23.17 -12.13 -5.95
C SER A 5 -22.05 -12.43 -4.94
N CYS A 6 -20.83 -12.64 -5.43
CA CYS A 6 -19.66 -12.47 -4.59
C CYS A 6 -19.56 -10.98 -4.32
N ALA A 7 -20.10 -10.55 -3.17
CA ALA A 7 -19.66 -9.31 -2.56
C ALA A 7 -18.15 -9.45 -2.39
N ASN A 8 -17.37 -8.83 -3.27
CA ASN A 8 -15.95 -8.63 -2.99
C ASN A 8 -15.93 -7.71 -1.76
N GLU A 9 -15.70 -8.29 -0.59
CA GLU A 9 -15.54 -7.53 0.64
C GLU A 9 -14.20 -6.82 0.56
N THR A 10 -14.23 -5.58 0.08
CA THR A 10 -13.07 -4.70 0.03
C THR A 10 -12.54 -4.48 1.45
N SER A 11 -11.34 -4.96 1.72
CA SER A 11 -10.72 -4.94 3.04
C SER A 11 -9.58 -3.91 3.07
N TYR A 12 -9.79 -2.81 3.80
CA TYR A 12 -8.73 -1.89 4.21
C TYR A 12 -8.27 -2.22 5.62
N LYS A 13 -6.98 -2.49 5.80
CA LYS A 13 -6.39 -2.82 7.10
C LYS A 13 -5.14 -1.98 7.34
N LYS A 14 -5.14 -1.24 8.43
CA LYS A 14 -3.95 -0.59 8.94
C LYS A 14 -3.16 -1.59 9.77
N VAL A 15 -1.88 -1.78 9.47
CA VAL A 15 -1.03 -2.84 10.03
C VAL A 15 0.24 -2.26 10.64
N SER A 16 0.75 -2.91 11.69
CA SER A 16 2.01 -2.54 12.33
C SER A 16 3.22 -2.84 11.43
N PRO A 17 4.41 -2.22 11.63
CA PRO A 17 5.63 -2.54 10.87
C PRO A 17 5.99 -4.03 10.88
N GLN A 18 5.75 -4.71 12.00
CA GLN A 18 5.98 -6.14 12.18
C GLN A 18 5.08 -7.00 11.30
N GLU A 19 3.80 -6.64 11.18
CA GLU A 19 2.86 -7.33 10.31
C GLU A 19 3.09 -6.97 8.84
N PHE A 20 3.39 -5.70 8.57
CA PHE A 20 3.69 -5.21 7.24
C PHE A 20 4.87 -5.96 6.63
N GLU A 21 5.94 -6.22 7.40
CA GLU A 21 7.07 -7.04 6.94
C GLU A 21 6.63 -8.45 6.50
N LYS A 22 5.74 -9.10 7.27
CA LYS A 22 5.21 -10.43 6.92
C LYS A 22 4.31 -10.40 5.68
N ILE A 23 3.60 -9.30 5.47
CA ILE A 23 2.72 -9.10 4.31
C ILE A 23 3.57 -8.90 3.06
N ILE A 24 4.53 -7.98 3.08
CA ILE A 24 5.40 -7.71 1.91
C ILE A 24 6.35 -8.87 1.57
N ALA A 25 6.59 -9.78 2.53
CA ALA A 25 7.34 -11.01 2.29
C ALA A 25 6.56 -12.05 1.44
N GLN A 26 5.26 -11.83 1.22
CA GLN A 26 4.45 -12.67 0.34
C GLN A 26 4.67 -12.23 -1.11
N GLU A 27 4.96 -13.19 -2.00
CA GLU A 27 5.29 -12.90 -3.42
C GLU A 27 4.16 -12.24 -4.23
N GLU A 28 2.93 -12.30 -3.71
CA GLU A 28 1.74 -11.81 -4.41
C GLU A 28 1.38 -10.36 -4.04
N VAL A 29 2.03 -9.77 -3.03
CA VAL A 29 1.72 -8.42 -2.56
C VAL A 29 2.39 -7.36 -3.40
N GLN A 30 1.61 -6.36 -3.82
CA GLN A 30 2.12 -5.18 -4.50
C GLN A 30 2.48 -4.10 -3.48
N LEU A 31 3.78 -3.88 -3.27
CA LEU A 31 4.26 -2.85 -2.36
C LEU A 31 4.36 -1.49 -3.06
N ILE A 32 3.64 -0.49 -2.54
CA ILE A 32 3.50 0.84 -3.13
C ILE A 32 3.97 1.91 -2.15
N ASP A 33 4.90 2.74 -2.60
CA ASP A 33 5.36 3.92 -1.89
C ASP A 33 4.71 5.18 -2.47
N VAL A 34 3.87 5.84 -1.68
CA VAL A 34 3.15 7.04 -2.12
C VAL A 34 3.86 8.37 -1.83
N ARG A 35 5.12 8.32 -1.42
CA ARG A 35 5.98 9.49 -1.20
C ARG A 35 6.44 10.11 -2.52
N THR A 36 7.05 11.30 -2.44
CA THR A 36 7.64 11.91 -3.63
C THR A 36 8.86 11.11 -4.11
N PRO A 37 9.22 11.21 -5.40
CA PRO A 37 10.41 10.54 -5.94
C PRO A 37 11.71 10.94 -5.24
N GLU A 38 11.77 12.15 -4.68
CA GLU A 38 12.91 12.63 -3.90
C GLU A 38 13.03 11.89 -2.56
N GLU A 39 11.90 11.68 -1.86
CA GLU A 39 11.85 10.88 -0.63
C GLU A 39 12.21 9.41 -0.93
N TYR A 40 11.68 8.86 -2.02
CA TYR A 40 11.95 7.48 -2.44
C TYR A 40 13.44 7.27 -2.75
N LYS A 41 14.09 8.20 -3.46
CA LYS A 41 15.53 8.15 -3.75
C LYS A 41 16.42 8.23 -2.50
N ALA A 42 15.94 8.84 -1.42
CA ALA A 42 16.68 8.92 -0.17
C ALA A 42 16.69 7.58 0.59
N GLY A 43 15.72 6.72 0.33
CA GLY A 43 15.61 5.39 0.92
C GLY A 43 14.17 4.89 0.87
N PHE A 44 13.99 3.62 0.53
CA PHE A 44 12.69 2.98 0.35
C PHE A 44 12.74 1.52 0.79
N ILE A 45 11.57 0.92 0.99
CA ILE A 45 11.45 -0.50 1.32
C ILE A 45 11.71 -1.31 0.05
N GLU A 46 12.62 -2.29 0.09
CA GLU A 46 12.96 -3.10 -1.08
C GLU A 46 11.72 -3.73 -1.72
N GLY A 47 11.64 -3.67 -3.06
CA GLY A 47 10.49 -4.13 -3.81
C GLY A 47 9.32 -3.12 -3.92
N ALA A 48 9.40 -1.96 -3.26
CA ALA A 48 8.37 -0.93 -3.38
C ALA A 48 8.39 -0.23 -4.74
N GLU A 49 7.24 -0.11 -5.40
CA GLU A 49 7.04 0.77 -6.55
C GLU A 49 6.66 2.17 -6.07
N ASN A 50 7.38 3.19 -6.53
CA ASN A 50 7.04 4.57 -6.21
C ASN A 50 5.88 5.09 -7.09
N ILE A 51 4.79 5.48 -6.44
CA ILE A 51 3.63 6.11 -7.06
C ILE A 51 3.32 7.41 -6.32
N ASN A 52 3.73 8.55 -6.86
CA ASN A 52 3.55 9.83 -6.16
C ASN A 52 2.06 10.16 -5.96
N PHE A 53 1.62 10.27 -4.70
CA PHE A 53 0.24 10.62 -4.36
C PHE A 53 -0.22 11.94 -5.00
N TYR A 54 0.68 12.91 -5.15
CA TYR A 54 0.33 14.28 -5.57
C TYR A 54 0.27 14.50 -7.08
N GLU A 55 0.77 13.57 -7.89
CA GLU A 55 0.89 13.79 -9.34
C GLU A 55 0.13 12.74 -10.14
N ASP A 56 0.68 11.52 -10.24
CA ASP A 56 0.23 10.51 -11.19
C ASP A 56 -0.47 9.30 -10.53
N PHE A 57 -0.80 9.42 -9.24
CA PHE A 57 -1.38 8.37 -8.41
C PHE A 57 -2.51 7.60 -9.10
N LYS A 58 -3.59 8.29 -9.49
CA LYS A 58 -4.76 7.65 -10.09
C LYS A 58 -4.43 6.87 -11.36
N SER A 59 -3.61 7.44 -12.24
CA SER A 59 -3.24 6.81 -13.51
C SER A 59 -2.31 5.59 -13.33
N LYS A 60 -1.58 5.54 -12.22
CA LYS A 60 -0.62 4.49 -11.88
C LYS A 60 -1.31 3.34 -11.17
N ILE A 61 -2.17 3.62 -10.18
CA ILE A 61 -2.92 2.57 -9.48
C ILE A 61 -3.86 1.81 -10.41
N GLU A 62 -4.35 2.43 -11.48
CA GLU A 62 -5.14 1.74 -12.52
C GLU A 62 -4.37 0.67 -13.29
N LYS A 63 -3.03 0.73 -13.30
CA LYS A 63 -2.17 -0.27 -13.95
C LYS A 63 -1.80 -1.44 -13.04
N LEU A 64 -2.11 -1.34 -11.75
CA LEU A 64 -1.83 -2.41 -10.79
C LEU A 64 -2.86 -3.54 -10.93
N ASP A 65 -2.51 -4.71 -10.40
CA ASP A 65 -3.35 -5.88 -10.42
C ASP A 65 -4.35 -5.83 -9.26
N LYS A 66 -5.58 -5.43 -9.57
CA LYS A 66 -6.65 -5.23 -8.59
C LYS A 66 -7.07 -6.52 -7.86
N SER A 67 -6.69 -7.69 -8.40
CA SER A 67 -6.92 -8.99 -7.77
C SER A 67 -5.86 -9.36 -6.75
N LYS A 68 -4.75 -8.61 -6.69
CA LYS A 68 -3.67 -8.83 -5.74
C LYS A 68 -3.78 -7.90 -4.53
N PRO A 69 -3.32 -8.35 -3.35
CA PRO A 69 -3.22 -7.48 -2.19
C PRO A 69 -2.20 -6.38 -2.42
N VAL A 70 -2.55 -5.16 -2.01
CA VAL A 70 -1.67 -3.99 -2.10
C VAL A 70 -1.22 -3.59 -0.71
N ALA A 71 0.08 -3.42 -0.52
CA ALA A 71 0.66 -2.83 0.68
C ALA A 71 1.09 -1.40 0.35
N VAL A 72 0.52 -0.41 1.03
CA VAL A 72 0.77 1.00 0.77
C VAL A 72 1.38 1.66 2.00
N TYR A 73 2.37 2.54 1.78
CA TYR A 73 2.95 3.34 2.85
C TYR A 73 3.36 4.73 2.35
N CYS A 74 3.44 5.66 3.29
CA CYS A 74 4.00 6.99 3.04
C CYS A 74 5.04 7.33 4.11
N LYS A 75 5.39 8.61 4.29
CA LYS A 75 6.35 9.01 5.34
C LYS A 75 5.84 8.77 6.76
N SER A 76 4.56 9.07 7.04
CA SER A 76 4.03 9.16 8.41
C SER A 76 2.57 8.66 8.55
N GLY A 77 2.10 7.79 7.64
CA GLY A 77 0.74 7.23 7.63
C GLY A 77 -0.37 8.09 6.98
N ARG A 78 -0.31 9.44 7.02
CA ARG A 78 -1.44 10.27 6.56
C ARG A 78 -1.76 10.16 5.06
N ARG A 79 -0.73 10.18 4.20
CA ARG A 79 -0.91 10.09 2.74
C ARG A 79 -1.31 8.67 2.30
N SER A 80 -0.79 7.65 2.98
CA SER A 80 -1.09 6.25 2.66
C SER A 80 -2.50 5.85 3.08
N GLU A 81 -3.03 6.46 4.15
CA GLU A 81 -4.44 6.33 4.50
C GLU A 81 -5.37 6.88 3.39
N GLU A 82 -5.13 8.12 2.94
CA GLU A 82 -5.89 8.71 1.82
C GLU A 82 -5.76 7.89 0.54
N ALA A 83 -4.54 7.44 0.22
CA ALA A 83 -4.27 6.55 -0.91
C ALA A 83 -5.02 5.22 -0.81
N GLY A 84 -5.06 4.61 0.37
CA GLY A 84 -5.75 3.35 0.61
C GLY A 84 -7.26 3.47 0.45
N PHE A 85 -7.85 4.56 0.94
CA PHE A 85 -9.27 4.86 0.70
C PHE A 85 -9.59 5.06 -0.79
N GLN A 86 -8.71 5.70 -1.55
CA GLN A 86 -8.87 5.84 -2.99
C GLN A 86 -8.73 4.50 -3.73
N MET A 87 -7.81 3.64 -3.29
CA MET A 87 -7.61 2.31 -3.86
C MET A 87 -8.89 1.45 -3.69
N ILE A 88 -9.44 1.36 -2.47
CA ILE A 88 -10.65 0.57 -2.22
C ILE A 88 -11.90 1.18 -2.88
N GLY A 89 -11.99 2.51 -2.94
CA GLY A 89 -13.20 3.21 -3.38
C GLY A 89 -13.30 3.44 -4.89
N GLU A 90 -12.21 3.89 -5.52
CA GLU A 90 -12.20 4.26 -6.94
C GLU A 90 -11.58 3.21 -7.83
N SER A 91 -10.64 2.42 -7.31
CA SER A 91 -9.81 1.56 -8.16
C SER A 91 -10.23 0.10 -8.13
N GLY A 92 -11.03 -0.32 -7.15
CA GLY A 92 -11.58 -1.68 -7.08
C GLY A 92 -10.58 -2.74 -6.60
N PHE A 93 -9.55 -2.34 -5.85
CA PHE A 93 -8.66 -3.28 -5.14
C PHE A 93 -9.43 -4.01 -4.05
N THR A 94 -9.22 -5.32 -3.90
CA THR A 94 -9.92 -6.13 -2.90
C THR A 94 -9.28 -6.05 -1.51
N GLU A 95 -7.95 -5.94 -1.45
CA GLU A 95 -7.19 -5.93 -0.21
C GLU A 95 -6.14 -4.83 -0.23
N VAL A 96 -6.22 -3.93 0.75
CA VAL A 96 -5.27 -2.83 0.91
C VAL A 96 -4.77 -2.79 2.35
N TYR A 97 -3.45 -2.88 2.49
CA TYR A 97 -2.73 -2.86 3.77
C TYR A 97 -1.99 -1.53 3.89
N ASP A 98 -2.37 -0.69 4.85
CA ASP A 98 -1.70 0.58 5.15
C ASP A 98 -0.69 0.39 6.28
N LEU A 99 0.54 0.82 6.08
CA LEU A 99 1.56 0.83 7.14
C LEU A 99 1.28 1.93 8.15
N ASP A 100 0.91 1.53 9.37
CA ASP A 100 0.79 2.46 10.50
C ASP A 100 2.14 3.11 10.81
N GLY A 101 2.13 4.42 11.07
CA GLY A 101 3.35 5.20 11.30
C GLY A 101 4.21 5.47 10.04
N GLY A 102 3.96 4.77 8.94
CA GLY A 102 4.66 4.94 7.66
C GLY A 102 6.15 4.58 7.72
N PHE A 103 6.94 5.17 6.82
CA PHE A 103 8.36 4.86 6.66
C PHE A 103 9.18 5.20 7.90
N LEU A 104 8.80 6.19 8.70
CA LEU A 104 9.51 6.54 9.94
C LEU A 104 9.49 5.39 10.94
N ASP A 105 8.32 4.82 11.21
CA ASP A 105 8.16 3.69 12.12
C ASP A 105 8.77 2.41 11.54
N TRP A 106 8.76 2.25 10.20
CA TRP A 106 9.49 1.19 9.53
C TRP A 106 11.00 1.27 9.77
N GLU A 107 11.60 2.45 9.61
CA GLU A 107 13.03 2.64 9.87
C GLU A 107 13.38 2.38 11.33
N GLU A 108 12.54 2.81 12.27
CA GLU A 108 12.72 2.53 13.70
C GLU A 108 12.63 1.03 13.98
N TYR A 109 11.64 0.36 13.40
CA TYR A 109 11.47 -1.09 13.49
C TYR A 109 12.71 -1.83 12.99
N GLN A 110 13.22 -1.49 11.81
CA GLN A 110 14.42 -2.10 11.23
C GLN A 110 15.67 -1.84 12.08
N LYS A 111 15.78 -0.69 12.76
CA LYS A 111 16.88 -0.39 13.70
C LYS A 111 16.78 -1.16 15.01
N SER A 112 15.58 -1.58 15.40
CA SER A 112 15.33 -2.33 16.63
C SER A 112 15.51 -3.85 16.48
N LYS A 113 15.66 -4.34 15.25
CA LYS A 113 16.04 -5.72 14.91
C LYS A 113 17.54 -5.94 15.08
#